data_AF-A0A9D1D6H2-F1
#
_entry.id   AF-A0A9D1D6H2-F1
#
_cell.length_a   1.000
_cell.length_b   1.000
_cell.length_c   1.000
_cell.angle_alpha   90.00
_cell.angle_beta   90.00
_cell.angle_gamma   90.00
#
_symmetry.space_group_name_H-M   'P 1'
#
loop_
_entity.id
_entity.type
_entity.pdbx_description
1 polymer ?
#
loop_
_entity_poly.entity_id
_entity_poly.type
_entity_poly.pdbx_seq_one_letter_code
_entity_poly.pdbx_strand_id
1 'polypeptide(L)'
;MQTDLRGQNHKEKKSGGEVKRSLRFVGTAAAVLVVLGLVLGLQQILFPNRLEKTCQGMLLYADGTDPEAVTVTVRGTYTAATSISQEETFLGGADGGLFVNGMLLARNVPFSETTSDYCCIRDDNTHVLLSAEKEMNSVVAEFWYDQEAGAIVPEGEGQLCLLLAPAADEAEAEEKVEAFLALPETKLWLPEFTWEFE
;
A
#
# COMPACT_ATOMS: atom_id res chain seq x y z
N MET A 1 -63.88 -25.97 -44.25
CA MET A 1 -63.49 -26.97 -43.25
C MET A 1 -62.09 -26.63 -42.80
N GLN A 2 -61.98 -26.01 -41.62
CA GLN A 2 -60.74 -25.57 -41.01
C GLN A 2 -60.55 -26.45 -39.78
N THR A 3 -59.49 -27.26 -39.76
CA THR A 3 -59.10 -28.03 -38.58
C THR A 3 -57.78 -27.50 -38.03
N ASP A 4 -57.80 -27.46 -36.71
CA ASP A 4 -56.95 -26.80 -35.73
C ASP A 4 -55.75 -27.68 -35.33
N LEU A 5 -54.89 -27.11 -34.49
CA LEU A 5 -54.04 -27.74 -33.46
C LEU A 5 -52.52 -27.80 -33.71
N ARG A 6 -51.86 -26.77 -33.17
CA ARG A 6 -50.94 -26.88 -32.01
C ARG A 6 -49.78 -27.88 -32.10
N GLY A 7 -48.59 -27.31 -32.30
CA GLY A 7 -47.47 -27.35 -31.36
C GLY A 7 -47.03 -28.70 -30.80
N GLN A 8 -45.94 -29.24 -31.35
CA GLN A 8 -45.08 -30.20 -30.64
C GLN A 8 -43.79 -29.52 -30.21
N ASN A 9 -43.80 -28.90 -29.03
CA ASN A 9 -42.58 -28.72 -28.24
C ASN A 9 -42.29 -30.04 -27.53
N HIS A 10 -41.49 -30.91 -28.14
CA HIS A 10 -40.95 -32.09 -27.48
C HIS A 10 -39.91 -31.63 -26.43
N LYS A 11 -40.34 -31.42 -25.18
CA LYS A 11 -39.42 -31.34 -24.04
C LYS A 11 -38.97 -32.76 -23.70
N GLU A 12 -37.74 -33.08 -24.06
CA GLU A 12 -37.05 -34.30 -23.67
C GLU A 12 -36.94 -34.35 -22.12
N LYS A 13 -37.68 -35.26 -21.49
CA LYS A 13 -37.59 -35.49 -20.04
C LYS A 13 -36.31 -36.28 -19.76
N LYS A 14 -35.26 -35.60 -19.31
CA LYS A 14 -34.03 -36.25 -18.80
C LYS A 14 -34.39 -37.32 -17.76
N SER A 15 -33.81 -38.51 -17.92
CA SER A 15 -34.06 -39.66 -17.04
C SER A 15 -33.67 -39.32 -15.60
N GLY A 16 -34.45 -39.79 -14.62
CA GLY A 16 -34.17 -39.54 -13.19
C GLY A 16 -32.78 -40.02 -12.73
N GLY A 17 -32.15 -40.94 -13.47
CA GLY A 17 -30.76 -41.34 -13.25
C GLY A 17 -29.73 -40.29 -13.73
N GLU A 18 -30.00 -39.62 -14.84
CA GLU A 18 -29.15 -38.55 -15.38
C GLU A 18 -29.22 -37.29 -14.52
N VAL A 19 -30.41 -36.96 -14.01
CA VAL A 19 -30.61 -35.81 -13.11
C VAL A 19 -29.87 -36.02 -11.77
N LYS A 20 -29.92 -37.23 -11.21
CA LYS A 20 -29.15 -37.55 -9.98
C LYS A 20 -27.65 -37.52 -10.20
N ARG A 21 -27.18 -37.94 -11.39
CA ARG A 21 -25.76 -37.93 -11.74
C ARG A 21 -25.26 -36.51 -11.98
N SER A 22 -26.01 -35.67 -12.70
CA SER A 22 -25.68 -34.26 -12.91
C SER A 22 -25.71 -33.45 -11.61
N LEU A 23 -26.70 -33.69 -10.73
CA LEU A 23 -26.80 -33.01 -9.44
C LEU A 23 -25.60 -33.34 -8.53
N ARG A 24 -25.11 -34.58 -8.54
CA ARG A 24 -23.88 -34.97 -7.82
C ARG A 24 -22.65 -34.26 -8.39
N PHE A 25 -22.51 -34.19 -9.71
CA PHE A 25 -21.39 -33.46 -10.32
C PHE A 25 -21.40 -31.97 -9.98
N VAL A 26 -22.56 -31.33 -10.02
CA VAL A 26 -22.69 -29.91 -9.62
C VAL A 26 -22.39 -29.73 -8.14
N GLY A 27 -22.87 -30.62 -7.27
CA GLY A 27 -22.57 -30.57 -5.83
C GLY A 27 -21.08 -30.74 -5.53
N THR A 28 -20.40 -31.68 -6.19
CA THR A 28 -18.96 -31.87 -6.03
C THR A 28 -18.18 -30.66 -6.55
N ALA A 29 -18.55 -30.11 -7.71
CA ALA A 29 -17.90 -28.91 -8.26
C ALA A 29 -18.06 -27.70 -7.34
N ALA A 30 -19.26 -27.49 -6.78
CA ALA A 30 -19.51 -26.43 -5.82
C ALA A 30 -18.68 -26.60 -4.54
N ALA A 31 -18.60 -27.82 -4.00
CA ALA A 31 -17.79 -28.12 -2.82
C ALA A 31 -16.28 -27.87 -3.08
N VAL A 32 -15.77 -28.25 -4.25
CA VAL A 32 -14.38 -27.99 -4.65
C VAL A 32 -14.11 -26.48 -4.72
N LEU A 33 -15.01 -25.70 -5.31
CA LEU A 33 -14.86 -24.24 -5.36
C LEU A 33 -14.88 -23.58 -3.98
N VAL A 34 -15.74 -24.05 -3.07
CA VAL A 34 -15.78 -23.55 -1.68
C VAL A 34 -14.47 -23.88 -0.96
N VAL A 35 -13.96 -25.11 -1.08
CA VAL A 35 -12.68 -25.50 -0.46
C VAL A 35 -11.53 -24.71 -1.07
N LEU A 36 -11.50 -24.51 -2.39
CA LEU A 36 -10.47 -23.73 -3.06
C LEU A 36 -10.49 -22.26 -2.59
N GLY A 37 -11.66 -21.65 -2.48
CA GLY A 37 -11.81 -20.30 -1.93
C GLY A 37 -11.34 -20.22 -0.47
N LEU A 38 -11.65 -21.23 0.35
CA LEU A 38 -11.19 -21.31 1.73
C LEU A 38 -9.67 -21.44 1.83
N VAL A 39 -9.05 -22.28 0.98
CA VAL A 39 -7.59 -22.47 0.93
C VAL A 39 -6.89 -21.18 0.50
N LEU A 40 -7.39 -20.49 -0.51
CA LEU A 40 -6.83 -19.21 -0.96
C LEU A 40 -6.97 -18.11 0.12
N GLY A 41 -8.12 -18.06 0.80
CA GLY A 41 -8.32 -17.14 1.93
C GLY A 41 -7.41 -17.45 3.12
N LEU A 42 -7.25 -18.73 3.47
CA LEU A 42 -6.31 -19.18 4.50
C LEU A 42 -4.87 -18.88 4.12
N GLN A 43 -4.49 -19.00 2.85
CA GLN A 43 -3.14 -18.69 2.40
C GLN A 43 -2.79 -17.21 2.64
N GLN A 44 -3.70 -16.27 2.41
CA GLN A 44 -3.45 -14.85 2.71
C GLN A 44 -3.34 -14.56 4.21
N ILE A 45 -4.07 -15.30 5.05
CA ILE A 45 -3.99 -15.18 6.51
C ILE A 45 -2.68 -15.81 7.05
N LEU A 46 -2.29 -16.97 6.52
CA LEU A 46 -1.13 -17.73 6.98
C LEU A 46 0.20 -17.25 6.41
N PHE A 47 0.18 -16.68 5.20
CA PHE A 47 1.33 -16.15 4.50
C PHE A 47 1.07 -14.69 4.08
N PRO A 48 0.98 -13.77 5.05
CA PRO A 48 0.92 -12.35 4.73
C PRO A 48 2.15 -11.95 3.92
N ASN A 49 2.00 -11.03 2.96
CA ASN A 49 3.14 -10.44 2.24
C ASN A 49 3.92 -9.57 3.21
N ARG A 50 4.83 -10.20 3.96
CA ARG A 50 5.69 -9.52 4.92
C ARG A 50 6.72 -8.69 4.18
N LEU A 51 6.77 -7.42 4.53
CA LEU A 51 7.84 -6.52 4.13
C LEU A 51 8.81 -6.40 5.29
N GLU A 52 10.07 -6.74 5.03
CA GLU A 52 11.19 -6.49 5.91
C GLU A 52 12.34 -6.00 5.04
N LYS A 53 12.47 -4.68 4.94
CA LYS A 53 13.45 -4.01 4.09
C LYS A 53 14.25 -3.04 4.94
N THR A 54 15.54 -2.95 4.68
CA THR A 54 16.41 -1.91 5.23
C THR A 54 17.17 -1.30 4.08
N CYS A 55 17.14 0.03 3.99
CA CYS A 55 17.87 0.79 2.99
C CYS A 55 18.52 2.00 3.64
N GLN A 56 19.50 2.56 2.93
CA GLN A 56 20.01 3.88 3.25
C GLN A 56 19.01 4.92 2.73
N GLY A 57 18.77 5.95 3.52
CA GLY A 57 18.08 7.17 3.10
C GLY A 57 18.94 8.39 3.37
N MET A 58 18.44 9.54 2.95
CA MET A 58 19.06 10.84 3.17
C MET A 58 18.05 11.79 3.83
N LEU A 59 18.49 12.49 4.87
CA LEU A 59 17.78 13.65 5.41
C LEU A 59 18.39 14.91 4.81
N LEU A 60 17.55 15.69 4.12
CA LEU A 60 17.87 17.04 3.68
C LEU A 60 17.26 18.01 4.69
N TYR A 61 17.96 19.08 5.04
CA TYR A 61 17.50 20.04 6.05
C TYR A 61 17.07 21.36 5.40
N ALA A 62 15.93 21.90 5.84
CA ALA A 62 15.35 23.11 5.24
C ALA A 62 16.20 24.37 5.43
N ASP A 63 17.15 24.38 6.38
CA ASP A 63 18.05 25.51 6.64
C ASP A 63 19.38 25.42 5.87
N GLY A 64 19.56 24.39 5.02
CA GLY A 64 20.78 24.14 4.29
C GLY A 64 21.90 23.51 5.12
N THR A 65 21.60 22.96 6.30
CA THR A 65 22.53 22.11 7.04
C THR A 65 22.94 20.90 6.19
N ASP A 66 24.20 20.48 6.32
CA ASP A 66 24.76 19.32 5.61
C ASP A 66 23.82 18.10 5.70
N PRO A 67 23.52 17.43 4.57
CA PRO A 67 22.66 16.25 4.56
C PRO A 67 23.17 15.13 5.47
N GLU A 68 22.24 14.40 6.07
CA GLU A 68 22.54 13.29 6.96
C GLU A 68 22.10 11.95 6.34
N ALA A 69 23.06 11.03 6.20
CA ALA A 69 22.76 9.65 5.83
C ALA A 69 22.10 8.92 7.00
N VAL A 70 20.94 8.31 6.74
CA VAL A 70 20.15 7.61 7.75
C VAL A 70 19.83 6.18 7.34
N THR A 71 19.56 5.33 8.33
CA THR A 71 19.04 3.99 8.08
C THR A 71 17.52 4.02 8.10
N VAL A 72 16.90 3.57 7.01
CA VAL A 72 15.45 3.41 6.92
C VAL A 72 15.08 1.95 6.96
N THR A 73 14.19 1.58 7.88
CA THR A 73 13.69 0.22 8.03
C THR A 73 12.18 0.20 7.83
N VAL A 74 11.71 -0.70 6.97
CA VAL A 74 10.28 -0.99 6.79
C VAL A 74 10.04 -2.40 7.29
N ARG A 75 9.18 -2.53 8.31
CA ARG A 75 8.74 -3.82 8.84
C ARG A 75 7.22 -3.86 8.91
N GLY A 76 6.58 -4.82 8.26
CA GLY A 76 5.13 -4.95 8.36
C GLY A 76 4.56 -5.93 7.35
N THR A 77 3.27 -5.78 7.07
CA THR A 77 2.55 -6.55 6.06
C THR A 77 1.98 -5.61 5.02
N TYR A 78 2.25 -5.90 3.75
CA TYR A 78 1.57 -5.25 2.65
C TYR A 78 0.32 -6.06 2.26
N THR A 79 -0.82 -5.40 2.19
CA THR A 79 -2.07 -6.02 1.74
C THR A 79 -2.43 -5.42 0.40
N ALA A 80 -2.31 -6.22 -0.65
CA ALA A 80 -2.75 -5.83 -1.99
C ALA A 80 -4.28 -5.83 -2.07
N ALA A 81 -4.83 -4.97 -2.95
CA ALA A 81 -6.25 -4.91 -3.20
C ALA A 81 -6.73 -6.26 -3.73
N THR A 82 -7.92 -6.65 -3.31
CA THR A 82 -8.58 -7.87 -3.76
C THR A 82 -9.89 -7.51 -4.46
N SER A 83 -10.58 -8.49 -5.03
CA SER A 83 -11.93 -8.25 -5.57
C SER A 83 -12.96 -7.79 -4.52
N ILE A 84 -12.61 -7.85 -3.22
CA ILE A 84 -13.46 -7.46 -2.09
C ILE A 84 -12.97 -6.16 -1.43
N SER A 85 -11.66 -5.92 -1.38
CA SER A 85 -11.04 -4.69 -0.85
C SER A 85 -10.46 -3.86 -1.99
N GLN A 86 -10.96 -2.64 -2.19
CA GLN A 86 -10.44 -1.72 -3.21
C GLN A 86 -9.21 -0.94 -2.75
N GLU A 87 -8.86 -1.03 -1.47
CA GLU A 87 -7.73 -0.32 -0.87
C GLU A 87 -6.54 -1.26 -0.69
N GLU A 88 -5.37 -0.76 -1.07
CA GLU A 88 -4.07 -1.34 -0.74
C GLU A 88 -3.59 -0.72 0.58
N THR A 89 -2.90 -1.47 1.43
CA THR A 89 -2.45 -0.91 2.72
C THR A 89 -1.19 -1.60 3.21
N PHE A 90 -0.24 -0.80 3.68
CA PHE A 90 0.84 -1.28 4.53
C PHE A 90 0.44 -1.17 6.01
N LEU A 91 0.58 -2.28 6.73
CA LEU A 91 0.26 -2.42 8.14
C LEU A 91 1.51 -2.80 8.92
N GLY A 92 2.01 -1.90 9.78
CA GLY A 92 3.12 -2.20 10.68
C GLY A 92 2.74 -3.18 11.80
N GLY A 93 1.50 -3.16 12.26
CA GLY A 93 1.06 -3.98 13.41
C GLY A 93 1.64 -3.46 14.74
N ALA A 94 1.84 -4.35 15.72
CA ALA A 94 2.28 -3.98 17.07
C ALA A 94 3.73 -3.47 17.10
N ASP A 95 4.62 -4.12 16.36
CA ASP A 95 6.06 -3.82 16.38
C ASP A 95 6.56 -3.28 15.03
N GLY A 96 5.81 -3.36 13.94
CA GLY A 96 6.24 -2.86 12.64
C GLY A 96 5.85 -1.40 12.38
N GLY A 97 6.36 -0.89 11.27
CA GLY A 97 6.25 0.48 10.81
C GLY A 97 7.36 0.83 9.82
N LEU A 98 7.36 2.09 9.42
CA LEU A 98 8.46 2.79 8.79
C LEU A 98 9.28 3.44 9.89
N PHE A 99 10.58 3.17 9.92
CA PHE A 99 11.51 3.67 10.93
C PHE A 99 12.68 4.41 10.28
N VAL A 100 13.13 5.49 10.93
CA VAL A 100 14.32 6.27 10.56
C VAL A 100 15.29 6.23 11.73
N ASN A 101 16.50 5.71 11.52
CA ASN A 101 17.48 5.45 12.59
C ASN A 101 16.89 4.68 13.79
N GLY A 102 15.90 3.81 13.54
CA GLY A 102 15.19 3.05 14.57
C GLY A 102 14.02 3.78 15.24
N MET A 103 13.80 5.06 14.94
CA MET A 103 12.67 5.85 15.42
C MET A 103 11.45 5.64 14.51
N LEU A 104 10.28 5.41 15.10
CA LEU A 104 9.05 5.18 14.34
C LEU A 104 8.58 6.48 13.68
N LEU A 105 8.50 6.49 12.36
CA LEU A 105 7.98 7.61 11.57
C LEU A 105 6.51 7.42 11.23
N ALA A 106 6.12 6.23 10.75
CA ALA A 106 4.73 5.93 10.42
C ALA A 106 4.41 4.45 10.65
N ARG A 107 3.19 4.16 11.13
CA ARG A 107 2.79 2.78 11.46
C ARG A 107 1.96 2.12 10.37
N ASN A 108 0.96 2.83 9.85
CA ASN A 108 0.04 2.31 8.85
C ASN A 108 -0.05 3.30 7.71
N VAL A 109 0.02 2.79 6.48
CA VAL A 109 0.09 3.59 5.27
C VAL A 109 -0.99 3.12 4.31
N PRO A 110 -2.16 3.79 4.25
CA PRO A 110 -3.23 3.45 3.33
C PRO A 110 -2.96 3.97 1.91
N PHE A 111 -3.28 3.16 0.90
CA PHE A 111 -3.22 3.49 -0.51
C PHE A 111 -4.65 3.45 -1.06
N SER A 112 -5.24 4.62 -1.30
CA SER A 112 -6.68 4.79 -1.47
C SER A 112 -7.22 4.39 -2.85
N GLU A 113 -6.38 4.17 -3.86
CA GLU A 113 -6.83 3.84 -5.21
C GLU A 113 -5.92 2.82 -5.92
N THR A 114 -6.51 1.91 -6.70
CA THR A 114 -5.77 0.91 -7.49
C THR A 114 -4.93 1.54 -8.62
N THR A 115 -5.21 2.80 -8.99
CA THR A 115 -4.62 3.49 -10.14
C THR A 115 -3.42 4.35 -9.80
N SER A 116 -3.24 4.72 -8.53
CA SER A 116 -2.03 5.41 -8.08
C SER A 116 -1.02 4.39 -7.58
N ASP A 117 0.26 4.61 -7.90
CA ASP A 117 1.39 3.88 -7.33
C ASP A 117 1.87 4.48 -6.00
N TYR A 118 1.28 5.61 -5.58
CA TYR A 118 1.68 6.37 -4.40
C TYR A 118 0.51 6.60 -3.43
N CYS A 119 0.85 6.93 -2.20
CA CYS A 119 -0.10 7.48 -1.23
C CYS A 119 0.49 8.74 -0.62
N CYS A 120 -0.36 9.61 -0.07
CA CYS A 120 0.05 10.73 0.76
C CYS A 120 -0.71 10.67 2.09
N ILE A 121 0.01 10.76 3.19
CA ILE A 121 -0.55 10.67 4.55
C ILE A 121 -0.05 11.86 5.34
N ARG A 122 -0.98 12.48 6.05
CA ARG A 122 -0.70 13.44 7.12
C ARG A 122 -1.04 12.79 8.45
N ASP A 123 -0.07 12.69 9.34
CA ASP A 123 -0.35 12.42 10.75
C ASP A 123 -0.39 13.75 11.50
N ASP A 124 -1.59 14.19 11.87
CA ASP A 124 -1.81 15.48 12.54
C ASP A 124 -1.19 15.54 13.95
N ASN A 125 -0.80 14.42 14.56
CA ASN A 125 -0.16 14.44 15.89
C ASN A 125 1.35 14.64 15.80
N THR A 126 1.98 14.08 14.77
CA THR A 126 3.44 14.14 14.57
C THR A 126 3.83 15.09 13.45
N HIS A 127 2.84 15.72 12.79
CA HIS A 127 3.02 16.62 11.64
C HIS A 127 3.90 16.00 10.54
N VAL A 128 3.78 14.68 10.38
CA VAL A 128 4.50 13.94 9.35
C VAL A 128 3.68 14.03 8.07
N LEU A 129 4.29 14.56 7.01
CA LEU A 129 3.76 14.49 5.67
C LEU A 129 4.54 13.44 4.89
N LEU A 130 3.93 12.27 4.71
CA LEU A 130 4.54 11.08 4.13
C LEU A 130 3.94 10.81 2.75
N SER A 131 4.81 10.66 1.76
CA SER A 131 4.48 9.94 0.54
C SER A 131 5.25 8.63 0.46
N ALA A 132 4.57 7.57 0.05
CA ALA A 132 5.19 6.28 -0.17
C ALA A 132 4.69 5.65 -1.46
N GLU A 133 5.58 4.97 -2.16
CA GLU A 133 5.24 4.06 -3.26
C GLU A 133 4.67 2.76 -2.68
N LYS A 134 3.83 2.06 -3.45
CA LYS A 134 3.36 0.71 -3.15
C LYS A 134 4.51 -0.21 -2.75
N GLU A 135 4.20 -1.16 -1.88
CA GLU A 135 5.16 -2.06 -1.25
C GLU A 135 6.31 -1.35 -0.49
N MET A 136 6.16 -0.05 -0.20
CA MET A 136 7.14 0.80 0.46
C MET A 136 8.51 0.76 -0.25
N ASN A 137 8.51 0.75 -1.59
CA ASN A 137 9.74 0.70 -2.40
C ASN A 137 10.49 2.04 -2.38
N SER A 138 9.75 3.14 -2.31
CA SER A 138 10.25 4.49 -2.17
C SER A 138 9.41 5.24 -1.15
N VAL A 139 10.06 6.11 -0.38
CA VAL A 139 9.45 6.95 0.66
C VAL A 139 10.06 8.34 0.58
N VAL A 140 9.19 9.35 0.61
CA VAL A 140 9.53 10.76 0.80
C VAL A 140 8.73 11.26 1.99
N ALA A 141 9.37 11.82 3.00
CA ALA A 141 8.65 12.28 4.19
C ALA A 141 9.22 13.59 4.75
N GLU A 142 8.35 14.55 5.01
CA GLU A 142 8.69 15.79 5.72
C GLU A 142 8.28 15.67 7.19
N PHE A 143 9.20 15.99 8.10
CA PHE A 143 8.97 15.97 9.54
C PHE A 143 10.02 16.80 10.29
N TRP A 144 9.77 17.05 11.57
CA TRP A 144 10.68 17.75 12.46
C TRP A 144 11.63 16.77 13.16
N TYR A 145 12.93 17.05 13.11
CA TYR A 145 13.98 16.20 13.62
C TYR A 145 14.94 16.99 14.52
N ASP A 146 15.22 16.44 15.70
CA ASP A 146 16.27 16.93 16.60
C ASP A 146 17.54 16.12 16.32
N GLN A 147 18.52 16.76 15.69
CA GLN A 147 19.82 16.16 15.37
C GLN A 147 20.64 15.80 16.61
N GLU A 148 20.55 16.60 17.69
CA GLU A 148 21.31 16.33 18.92
C GLU A 148 20.75 15.12 19.66
N ALA A 149 19.42 15.01 19.72
CA ALA A 149 18.75 13.87 20.33
C ALA A 149 18.66 12.64 19.41
N GLY A 150 18.84 12.83 18.09
CA GLY A 150 18.62 11.80 17.07
C GLY A 150 17.18 11.31 17.03
N ALA A 151 16.21 12.24 17.16
CA ALA A 151 14.81 11.91 17.40
C ALA A 151 13.85 12.70 16.51
N ILE A 152 12.74 12.05 16.13
CA ILE A 152 11.58 12.73 15.53
C ILE A 152 10.85 13.48 16.64
N VAL A 153 10.62 14.77 16.44
CA VAL A 153 10.06 15.69 17.44
C VAL A 153 8.79 16.38 16.92
N PRO A 154 7.98 17.01 17.79
CA PRO A 154 6.84 17.81 17.37
C PRO A 154 7.23 19.01 16.48
N GLU A 155 6.24 19.58 15.80
CA GLU A 155 6.41 20.78 14.99
C GLU A 155 7.00 21.94 15.82
N GLY A 156 8.08 22.53 15.30
CA GLY A 156 8.78 23.67 15.91
C GLY A 156 9.80 23.31 16.99
N GLU A 157 9.96 22.04 17.37
CA GLU A 157 10.91 21.60 18.42
C GLU A 157 12.27 21.12 17.89
N GLY A 158 12.49 21.15 16.58
CA GLY A 158 13.73 20.71 15.94
C GLY A 158 13.99 21.43 14.62
N GLN A 159 14.68 20.76 13.69
CA GLN A 159 14.86 21.23 12.32
C GLN A 159 13.88 20.51 11.40
N LEU A 160 13.21 21.27 10.51
CA LEU A 160 12.40 20.67 9.47
C LEU A 160 13.32 19.95 8.47
N CYS A 161 13.06 18.67 8.25
CA CYS A 161 13.85 17.83 7.37
C CYS A 161 12.96 17.05 6.39
N LEU A 162 13.57 16.70 5.26
CA LEU A 162 12.99 15.89 4.21
C LEU A 162 13.77 14.59 4.11
N LEU A 163 13.11 13.49 4.43
CA LEU A 163 13.62 12.14 4.20
C LEU A 163 13.36 11.71 2.77
N LEU A 164 14.39 11.12 2.16
CA LEU A 164 14.28 10.33 0.94
C LEU A 164 14.90 8.95 1.13
N ALA A 165 14.12 7.92 0.83
CA ALA A 165 14.57 6.54 0.96
C ALA A 165 13.98 5.63 -0.13
N PRO A 166 14.79 4.79 -0.79
CA PRO A 166 16.25 4.72 -0.66
C PRO A 166 16.92 5.98 -1.24
N ALA A 167 18.09 6.35 -0.74
CA ALA A 167 19.00 7.33 -1.35
C ALA A 167 20.43 7.08 -0.82
N ALA A 168 21.40 6.92 -1.70
CA ALA A 168 22.79 6.64 -1.32
C ALA A 168 23.56 7.92 -0.96
N ASP A 169 23.22 9.03 -1.61
CA ASP A 169 23.86 10.34 -1.47
C ASP A 169 22.85 11.50 -1.69
N GLU A 170 23.32 12.73 -1.48
CA GLU A 170 22.54 13.96 -1.64
C GLU A 170 22.02 14.12 -3.07
N ALA A 171 22.86 13.88 -4.08
CA ALA A 171 22.46 14.04 -5.48
C ALA A 171 21.32 13.09 -5.89
N GLU A 172 21.36 11.83 -5.44
CA GLU A 172 20.26 10.88 -5.66
C GLU A 172 18.98 11.31 -4.91
N ALA A 173 19.14 11.90 -3.72
CA ALA A 173 18.02 12.44 -2.95
C ALA A 173 17.37 13.62 -3.70
N GLU A 174 18.15 14.59 -4.16
CA GLU A 174 17.64 15.74 -4.92
C GLU A 174 16.87 15.33 -6.18
N GLU A 175 17.44 14.41 -7.00
CA GLU A 175 16.77 13.88 -8.20
C GLU A 175 15.40 13.28 -7.86
N LYS A 176 15.32 12.56 -6.73
CA LYS A 176 14.09 11.94 -6.26
C LYS A 176 13.07 12.95 -5.75
N VAL A 177 13.51 14.05 -5.14
CA VAL A 177 12.58 15.14 -4.76
C VAL A 177 11.96 15.75 -6.00
N GLU A 178 12.75 16.05 -7.04
CA GLU A 178 12.23 16.58 -8.29
C GLU A 178 11.21 15.63 -8.94
N ALA A 179 11.54 14.33 -9.00
CA ALA A 179 10.64 13.31 -9.53
C ALA A 179 9.33 13.22 -8.73
N PHE A 180 9.41 13.35 -7.40
CA PHE A 180 8.26 13.35 -6.51
C PHE A 180 7.36 14.58 -6.70
N LEU A 181 7.95 15.78 -6.72
CA LEU A 181 7.22 17.04 -6.94
C LEU A 181 6.57 17.11 -8.33
N ALA A 182 7.10 16.37 -9.31
CA ALA A 182 6.52 16.27 -10.65
C ALA A 182 5.22 15.43 -10.71
N LEU A 183 4.93 14.59 -9.70
CA LEU A 183 3.76 13.73 -9.70
C LEU A 183 2.44 14.54 -9.70
N PRO A 184 1.40 14.12 -10.45
CA PRO A 184 0.13 14.84 -10.47
C PRO A 184 -0.59 14.85 -9.12
N GLU A 185 -0.37 13.81 -8.34
CA GLU A 185 -1.06 13.52 -7.09
C GLU A 185 -0.50 14.34 -5.94
N THR A 186 0.79 14.63 -5.97
CA THR A 186 1.41 15.54 -5.01
C THR A 186 0.76 16.92 -5.13
N LYS A 187 0.40 17.38 -6.33
CA LYS A 187 -0.22 18.72 -6.55
C LYS A 187 -1.57 18.94 -5.87
N LEU A 188 -2.29 17.87 -5.51
CA LEU A 188 -3.54 17.95 -4.76
C LEU A 188 -3.32 18.14 -3.24
N TRP A 189 -2.13 17.82 -2.75
CA TRP A 189 -1.74 17.82 -1.33
C TRP A 189 -0.52 18.72 -1.05
N LEU A 190 -0.01 19.43 -2.08
CA LEU A 190 1.25 20.20 -2.12
C LEU A 190 1.22 21.69 -1.72
N PRO A 191 0.15 22.35 -1.21
CA PRO A 191 0.31 23.76 -0.84
C PRO A 191 1.28 23.98 0.35
N GLU A 192 1.75 22.92 1.02
CA GLU A 192 2.53 22.99 2.27
C GLU A 192 3.96 22.45 2.19
N PHE A 193 4.37 21.78 1.10
CA PHE A 193 5.76 21.30 0.95
C PHE A 193 6.63 22.47 0.51
N THR A 194 7.48 22.98 1.40
CA THR A 194 8.24 24.22 1.18
C THR A 194 9.67 23.99 0.71
N TRP A 195 9.92 22.91 -0.07
CA TRP A 195 11.25 22.63 -0.60
C TRP A 195 11.47 23.32 -1.94
N GLU A 196 12.31 24.36 -1.93
CA GLU A 196 12.90 24.96 -3.13
C GLU A 196 14.40 24.66 -3.11
N PHE A 197 14.92 24.05 -4.17
CA PHE A 197 16.38 23.92 -4.37
C PHE A 197 16.88 25.22 -5.02
N GLU A 198 17.91 25.84 -4.44
CA GLU A 198 18.60 27.01 -5.01
C GLU A 198 19.61 26.64 -6.11
#